data_AF-A0AAC9FPP7-F1
#
_entry.id   AF-A0AAC9FPP7-F1
#
_cell.length_a   1.000
_cell.length_b   1.000
_cell.length_c   1.000
_cell.angle_alpha   90.00
_cell.angle_beta   90.00
_cell.angle_gamma   90.00
#
_symmetry.space_group_name_H-M   'P 1'
#
loop_
_entity.id
_entity.type
_entity.pdbx_description
1 polymer ?
#
loop_
_entity_poly.entity_id
_entity_poly.type
_entity_poly.pdbx_seq_one_letter_code
_entity_poly.pdbx_strand_id
1 'polypeptide(L)'
;MSRRLTLVLGGARSGKSHHAEQLALQCAGPVTYVATAGEGDEEMQLRVALHRARRPEHWGLVEEPVRLAEALYTHAQHGGCVLVDCLTLWLNNLLFSEHHEYPDTGLITPPKPGRPRLTPCSPPCRCCPAR
;
A
#
# COMPACT_ATOMS: atom_id res chain seq x y z
N MET A 1 -5.91 -0.53 -24.52
CA MET A 1 -5.35 0.63 -23.78
C MET A 1 -4.17 0.15 -22.96
N SER A 2 -2.98 0.71 -23.16
CA SER A 2 -1.77 0.29 -22.46
C SER A 2 -1.76 0.86 -21.03
N ARG A 3 -1.66 -0.02 -20.02
CA ARG A 3 -1.40 0.39 -18.64
C ARG A 3 0.06 0.85 -18.54
N ARG A 4 0.30 2.06 -18.03
CA ARG A 4 1.63 2.59 -17.78
C ARG A 4 2.02 2.29 -16.33
N LEU A 5 3.18 1.65 -16.13
CA LEU A 5 3.78 1.42 -14.82
C LEU A 5 5.02 2.31 -14.69
N THR A 6 5.09 3.08 -13.60
CA THR A 6 6.23 3.96 -13.30
C THR A 6 6.79 3.58 -11.93
N LEU A 7 8.10 3.34 -11.88
CA LEU A 7 8.82 3.07 -10.63
C LEU A 7 9.73 4.26 -10.31
N VAL A 8 9.54 4.87 -9.13
CA VAL A 8 10.34 6.01 -8.66
C VAL A 8 11.30 5.54 -7.57
N LEU A 9 12.61 5.64 -7.84
CA LEU A 9 13.69 5.16 -6.96
C LEU A 9 14.64 6.30 -6.55
N GLY A 10 15.46 6.07 -5.53
CA GLY A 10 16.44 7.03 -5.01
C GLY A 10 16.65 6.95 -3.49
N GLY A 11 17.75 7.55 -2.99
CA GLY A 11 18.16 7.49 -1.59
C GLY A 11 17.23 8.23 -0.60
N ALA A 12 17.45 8.07 0.70
CA ALA A 12 16.63 8.74 1.72
C ALA A 12 16.59 10.27 1.51
N ARG A 13 15.41 10.89 1.74
CA ARG A 13 15.18 12.35 1.61
C ARG A 13 15.46 12.96 0.22
N SER A 14 15.60 12.16 -0.83
CA SER A 14 15.85 12.63 -2.20
C SER A 14 14.63 13.25 -2.93
N GLY A 15 13.48 13.42 -2.27
CA GLY A 15 12.27 14.00 -2.88
C GLY A 15 11.41 13.07 -3.76
N LYS A 16 11.62 11.75 -3.71
CA LYS A 16 10.85 10.77 -4.50
C LYS A 16 9.34 10.86 -4.34
N SER A 17 8.85 10.93 -3.10
CA SER A 17 7.42 10.99 -2.82
C SER A 17 6.80 12.23 -3.47
N HIS A 18 7.48 13.38 -3.36
CA HIS A 18 7.05 14.60 -4.02
C HIS A 18 7.03 14.46 -5.55
N HIS A 19 8.07 13.90 -6.14
CA HIS A 19 8.11 13.65 -7.59
C HIS A 19 6.98 12.71 -8.04
N ALA A 20 6.71 11.64 -7.29
CA ALA A 20 5.64 10.69 -7.58
C ALA A 20 4.24 11.32 -7.45
N GLU A 21 4.04 12.20 -6.46
CA GLU A 21 2.81 13.00 -6.33
C GLU A 21 2.61 13.94 -7.52
N GLN A 22 3.66 14.63 -7.98
CA GLN A 22 3.59 15.49 -9.17
C GLN A 22 3.22 14.71 -10.43
N LEU A 23 3.75 13.50 -10.60
CA LEU A 23 3.36 12.62 -11.71
C LEU A 23 1.88 12.20 -11.61
N ALA A 24 1.40 11.91 -10.40
CA ALA A 24 0.00 11.54 -10.17
C ALA A 24 -0.96 12.72 -10.38
N LEU A 25 -0.55 13.96 -10.07
CA LEU A 25 -1.33 15.18 -10.35
C LEU A 25 -1.52 15.44 -11.85
N GLN A 26 -0.62 14.94 -12.70
CA GLN A 26 -0.73 15.07 -14.17
C GLN A 26 -1.73 14.05 -14.77
N CYS A 27 -2.24 13.13 -13.96
CA CYS A 27 -3.23 12.15 -14.43
C CYS A 27 -4.61 12.79 -14.51
N ALA A 28 -5.30 12.61 -15.64
CA ALA A 28 -6.62 13.19 -15.88
C ALA A 28 -7.77 12.49 -15.12
N GLY A 29 -7.51 11.34 -14.50
CA GLY A 29 -8.51 10.51 -13.83
C GLY A 29 -8.37 10.49 -12.31
N PRO A 30 -9.22 9.71 -11.61
CA PRO A 30 -9.16 9.60 -10.16
C PRO A 30 -7.82 9.03 -9.71
N VAL A 31 -7.26 9.63 -8.65
CA VAL A 31 -6.03 9.17 -8.02
C VAL A 31 -6.37 8.46 -6.72
N THR A 32 -5.87 7.24 -6.54
CA THR A 32 -5.90 6.52 -5.26
C THR A 32 -4.48 6.40 -4.72
N TYR A 33 -4.28 6.87 -3.50
CA TYR A 33 -3.04 6.71 -2.78
C TYR A 33 -3.11 5.50 -1.86
N VAL A 34 -2.14 4.60 -1.97
CA VAL A 34 -2.00 3.42 -1.14
C VAL A 34 -0.83 3.64 -0.18
N ALA A 35 -1.16 3.88 1.09
CA ALA A 35 -0.19 3.96 2.16
C ALA A 35 0.11 2.54 2.66
N THR A 36 1.39 2.17 2.71
CA THR A 36 1.81 0.84 3.17
C THR A 36 2.44 0.88 4.56
N ALA A 37 2.17 1.94 5.33
CA ALA A 37 2.65 2.06 6.70
C ALA A 37 1.89 1.09 7.61
N GLY A 38 2.63 0.31 8.41
CA GLY A 38 2.06 -0.61 9.40
C GLY A 38 1.65 0.10 10.69
N GLU A 39 0.94 -0.64 11.54
CA GLU A 39 0.66 -0.22 12.92
C GLU A 39 1.97 -0.23 13.74
N GLY A 40 2.26 0.85 14.48
CA GLY A 40 3.40 0.94 15.40
C GLY A 40 4.62 1.75 14.93
N ASP A 41 4.65 2.21 13.68
CA ASP A 41 5.71 3.12 13.19
C ASP A 41 5.23 4.58 13.24
N GLU A 42 5.30 5.19 14.43
CA GLU A 42 4.78 6.56 14.67
C GLU A 42 5.46 7.62 13.79
N GLU A 43 6.76 7.48 13.52
CA GLU A 43 7.49 8.38 12.63
C GLU A 43 6.97 8.28 11.19
N MET A 44 6.74 7.06 10.72
CA MET A 44 6.19 6.83 9.39
C MET A 44 4.73 7.27 9.30
N GLN A 45 3.93 7.04 10.34
CA GLN A 45 2.54 7.52 10.40
C GLN A 45 2.48 9.05 10.33
N LEU A 46 3.37 9.75 11.04
CA LEU A 46 3.48 11.20 10.95
C LEU A 46 3.86 11.65 9.53
N ARG A 47 4.78 10.93 8.87
CA ARG A 47 5.15 11.21 7.47
C ARG A 47 4.00 10.97 6.50
N VAL A 48 3.26 9.88 6.65
CA VAL A 48 2.07 9.58 5.85
C VAL A 48 1.02 10.68 6.05
N ALA A 49 0.81 11.15 7.27
CA ALA A 49 -0.08 12.27 7.57
C ALA A 49 0.39 13.57 6.89
N LEU A 50 1.69 13.87 6.92
CA LEU A 50 2.27 15.02 6.22
C LEU A 50 2.15 14.92 4.69
N HIS A 51 2.29 13.72 4.12
CA HIS A 51 2.04 13.48 2.69
C HIS A 51 0.54 13.61 2.39
N ARG A 52 -0.34 13.15 3.29
CA ARG A 52 -1.80 13.32 3.17
C ARG A 52 -2.20 14.78 3.14
N ALA A 53 -1.69 15.60 4.04
CA ALA A 53 -2.01 17.02 4.12
C ALA A 53 -1.59 17.82 2.87
N ARG A 54 -0.61 17.33 2.10
CA ARG A 54 -0.15 17.98 0.85
C ARG A 54 -0.95 17.58 -0.37
N ARG A 55 -1.76 16.51 -0.29
CA ARG A 55 -2.51 15.98 -1.42
C ARG A 55 -3.88 16.64 -1.52
N PRO A 56 -4.46 16.74 -2.73
CA PRO A 56 -5.83 17.18 -2.88
C PRO A 56 -6.81 16.26 -2.13
N GLU A 57 -7.81 16.84 -1.47
CA GLU A 57 -8.80 16.07 -0.67
C GLU A 57 -9.61 15.08 -1.50
N HIS A 58 -9.70 15.28 -2.81
CA HIS A 58 -10.43 14.38 -3.72
C HIS A 58 -9.67 13.07 -4.02
N TRP A 59 -8.43 12.92 -3.57
CA TRP A 59 -7.68 11.67 -3.73
C TRP A 59 -8.20 10.61 -2.77
N GLY A 60 -8.44 9.41 -3.30
CA GLY A 60 -8.73 8.24 -2.47
C GLY A 60 -7.52 7.88 -1.60
N LEU A 61 -7.76 7.39 -0.39
CA LEU A 61 -6.74 6.87 0.51
C LEU A 61 -7.08 5.42 0.89
N VAL A 62 -6.10 4.55 0.75
CA VAL A 62 -6.17 3.14 1.16
C VAL A 62 -4.94 2.86 2.02
N GLU A 63 -5.15 2.37 3.23
CA GLU A 63 -4.08 1.93 4.11
C GLU A 63 -4.01 0.41 4.03
N GLU A 64 -2.96 -0.10 3.38
CA GLU A 64 -2.79 -1.54 3.18
C GLU A 64 -1.30 -1.92 3.34
N PRO A 65 -0.89 -2.32 4.55
CA PRO A 65 0.52 -2.58 4.84
C PRO A 65 1.04 -3.91 4.26
N VAL A 66 0.17 -4.89 3.94
CA VAL A 66 0.59 -6.25 3.57
C VAL A 66 -0.02 -6.72 2.25
N ARG A 67 -1.34 -6.60 2.08
CA ARG A 67 -2.11 -7.16 0.94
C ARG A 67 -2.17 -6.20 -0.26
N LEU A 68 -1.02 -5.63 -0.63
CA LEU A 68 -0.92 -4.61 -1.68
C LEU A 68 -1.51 -5.07 -3.02
N ALA A 69 -1.30 -6.33 -3.41
CA ALA A 69 -1.84 -6.85 -4.67
C ALA A 69 -3.38 -6.73 -4.73
N GLU A 70 -4.08 -7.04 -3.64
CA GLU A 70 -5.54 -6.96 -3.57
C GLU A 70 -6.04 -5.52 -3.56
N ALA A 71 -5.33 -4.62 -2.86
CA ALA A 71 -5.60 -3.19 -2.93
C ALA A 71 -5.45 -2.68 -4.37
N LEU A 72 -4.38 -3.08 -5.08
CA LEU A 72 -4.19 -2.72 -6.48
C LEU A 72 -5.31 -3.27 -7.37
N TYR A 73 -5.72 -4.53 -7.20
CA TYR A 73 -6.85 -5.10 -7.97
C TYR A 73 -8.17 -4.36 -7.73
N THR A 74 -8.43 -3.96 -6.48
CA THR A 74 -9.66 -3.27 -6.08
C THR A 74 -9.70 -1.82 -6.57
N HIS A 75 -8.56 -1.13 -6.52
CA HIS A 75 -8.51 0.32 -6.73
C HIS A 75 -7.92 0.76 -8.08
N ALA A 76 -7.29 -0.14 -8.85
CA ALA A 76 -6.80 0.17 -10.20
C ALA A 76 -7.96 0.23 -11.22
N GLN A 77 -8.75 1.30 -11.12
CA GLN A 77 -9.85 1.61 -12.02
C GLN A 77 -9.36 2.00 -13.42
N HIS A 78 -10.21 1.81 -14.44
CA HIS A 78 -9.89 2.23 -15.80
C HIS A 78 -9.77 3.76 -15.87
N GLY A 79 -8.64 4.25 -16.39
CA GLY A 79 -8.36 5.68 -16.51
C GLY A 79 -7.91 6.37 -15.22
N GLY A 80 -7.84 5.65 -14.09
CA GLY A 80 -7.32 6.17 -12.82
C GLY A 80 -5.82 5.96 -12.64
N CYS A 81 -5.25 6.64 -11.64
CA CYS A 81 -3.88 6.46 -11.20
C CYS A 81 -3.86 5.85 -9.79
N VAL A 82 -2.96 4.90 -9.55
CA VAL A 82 -2.70 4.39 -8.21
C VAL A 82 -1.25 4.74 -7.85
N LEU A 83 -1.09 5.48 -6.75
CA LEU A 83 0.21 5.86 -6.20
C LEU A 83 0.47 5.07 -4.92
N VAL A 84 1.55 4.30 -4.87
CA VAL A 84 1.93 3.48 -3.70
C VAL A 84 3.11 4.11 -2.97
N ASP A 85 3.02 4.28 -1.66
CA ASP A 85 4.07 4.85 -0.79
C ASP A 85 4.21 4.01 0.50
N CYS A 86 5.28 3.26 0.74
CA CYS A 86 6.41 2.95 -0.15
C CYS A 86 6.67 1.44 -0.22
N LEU A 87 7.20 0.98 -1.36
CA LEU A 87 7.44 -0.45 -1.59
C LEU A 87 8.43 -1.08 -0.60
N THR A 88 9.42 -0.33 -0.11
CA THR A 88 10.38 -0.83 0.88
C THR A 88 9.70 -1.18 2.20
N LEU A 89 8.78 -0.32 2.66
CA LEU A 89 8.06 -0.58 3.89
C LEU A 89 7.03 -1.69 3.72
N TRP A 90 6.34 -1.74 2.57
CA TRP A 90 5.49 -2.88 2.24
C TRP A 90 6.26 -4.21 2.27
N LEU A 91 7.46 -4.25 1.67
CA LEU A 91 8.30 -5.46 1.67
C LEU A 91 8.73 -5.83 3.10
N ASN A 92 9.10 -4.86 3.93
CA ASN A 92 9.41 -5.08 5.34
C ASN A 92 8.22 -5.69 6.09
N ASN A 93 7.03 -5.10 5.93
CA ASN A 93 5.81 -5.63 6.55
C ASN A 93 5.50 -7.03 6.06
N LEU A 94 5.63 -7.29 4.76
CA LEU A 94 5.40 -8.61 4.17
C LEU A 94 6.32 -9.64 4.82
N LEU A 95 7.64 -9.39 4.85
CA LEU A 95 8.63 -10.32 5.38
C LEU A 95 8.42 -10.58 6.88
N PHE A 96 8.21 -9.53 7.68
CA PHE A 96 8.27 -9.63 9.14
C PHE A 96 6.91 -9.73 9.85
N SER A 97 5.79 -9.73 9.12
CA SER A 97 4.43 -9.82 9.69
C SER A 97 4.15 -11.07 10.53
N GLU A 98 4.87 -12.18 10.30
CA GLU A 98 4.63 -13.47 10.96
C GLU A 98 5.78 -13.87 11.92
N HIS A 99 6.61 -12.92 12.38
CA HIS A 99 7.80 -13.19 13.19
C HIS A 99 8.73 -14.25 12.57
N HIS A 100 8.86 -14.22 11.24
CA HIS A 100 9.71 -15.13 10.50
C HIS A 100 11.16 -14.64 10.52
N GLU A 101 12.09 -15.52 10.89
CA GLU A 101 13.53 -15.25 10.80
C GLU A 101 14.03 -15.60 9.39
N TYR A 102 14.67 -14.63 8.74
CA TYR A 102 15.35 -14.84 7.47
C TYR A 102 16.86 -14.92 7.69
N PRO A 103 17.58 -15.72 6.90
CA PRO A 103 19.04 -15.75 6.99
C PRO A 103 19.64 -14.42 6.52
N ASP A 104 20.77 -14.02 7.13
CA ASP A 104 21.50 -12.80 6.74
C ASP A 104 21.98 -12.84 5.28
N THR A 105 22.22 -14.04 4.73
CA THR A 105 22.61 -14.27 3.34
C THR A 105 21.95 -15.53 2.77
N GLY A 106 21.71 -15.54 1.46
CA GLY A 106 21.16 -16.69 0.75
C GLY A 106 19.77 -16.46 0.17
N LEU A 107 19.06 -17.55 -0.14
CA LEU A 107 17.74 -17.50 -0.75
C LEU A 107 16.67 -17.19 0.30
N ILE A 108 15.98 -16.06 0.12
CA ILE A 108 14.78 -15.71 0.89
C ILE A 108 13.56 -16.26 0.15
N THR A 109 12.79 -17.12 0.81
CA THR A 109 11.45 -17.48 0.32
C THR A 109 10.46 -16.52 0.95
N PRO A 110 9.85 -15.59 0.18
CA PRO A 110 8.90 -14.65 0.75
C PRO A 110 7.70 -15.39 1.34
N PRO A 111 7.13 -14.87 2.44
CA PRO A 111 5.97 -15.47 3.06
C PRO A 111 4.81 -15.35 2.08
N LYS A 112 3.94 -16.36 2.06
CA LYS A 112 2.73 -16.27 1.23
C LYS A 112 1.90 -15.12 1.78
N PRO A 113 1.42 -14.19 0.94
CA PRO A 113 0.50 -13.15 1.41
C PRO A 113 -0.64 -13.87 2.14
N GLY A 114 -0.79 -13.55 3.43
CA GLY A 114 -1.64 -14.31 4.35
C GLY A 114 -3.03 -14.53 3.77
N ARG A 115 -3.63 -15.69 4.06
CA ARG A 115 -5.05 -15.93 3.76
C ARG A 115 -5.86 -14.76 4.35
N PRO A 116 -6.97 -14.34 3.71
CA PRO A 116 -7.80 -13.28 4.27
C PRO A 116 -8.05 -13.56 5.76
N ARG A 117 -7.63 -12.63 6.62
CA ARG A 117 -8.21 -12.53 7.96
C ARG A 117 -9.68 -12.25 7.70
N LEU A 118 -10.48 -13.31 7.66
CA LEU A 118 -11.91 -13.21 7.93
C LEU A 118 -11.95 -12.61 9.33
N THR A 119 -12.11 -11.29 9.42
CA THR A 119 -12.53 -10.68 10.68
C THR A 119 -13.75 -11.48 11.13
N PRO A 120 -13.77 -12.05 12.35
CA PRO A 120 -14.99 -12.66 12.84
C PRO A 120 -16.03 -11.55 12.84
N CYS A 121 -16.97 -11.61 11.89
CA CYS A 121 -18.07 -10.66 11.88
C CYS A 121 -18.81 -10.83 13.20
N SER A 122 -18.87 -9.77 14.02
CA SER A 122 -19.76 -9.75 15.17
C SER A 122 -21.19 -10.01 14.69
N PRO A 123 -21.92 -10.99 15.28
CA PRO A 123 -23.29 -11.25 14.88
C PRO A 123 -24.18 -10.01 15.13
N PRO A 124 -25.20 -9.76 14.28
CA PRO A 124 -25.72 -10.63 13.23
C PRO A 124 -25.30 -10.16 11.82
N CYS A 125 -24.23 -10.71 11.26
CA CYS A 125 -23.82 -10.38 9.88
C CYS A 125 -24.46 -11.34 8.88
N ARG A 126 -25.24 -10.79 7.92
CA ARG A 126 -26.00 -11.53 6.90
C ARG A 126 -25.12 -12.19 5.81
N CYS A 127 -23.80 -12.05 5.89
CA CYS A 127 -22.87 -12.40 4.81
C CYS A 127 -22.32 -13.83 4.89
N CYS A 128 -22.52 -14.57 6.00
CA CYS A 128 -22.08 -15.96 6.13
C CYS A 128 -23.28 -16.92 5.96
N PRO A 129 -23.29 -17.83 4.97
CA PRO A 129 -24.24 -18.93 4.97
C PRO A 129 -23.96 -19.84 6.17
N ALA A 130 -24.97 -20.12 6.97
CA ALA A 130 -24.87 -21.07 8.08
C ALA A 130 -24.55 -22.46 7.53
N ARG A 131 -23.33 -22.96 7.80
CA ARG A 131 -23.02 -24.39 7.94
C ARG A 131 -21.60 -24.61 8.42
#